data_AF-A0A2S4MIS6-F1
#
_entry.id   AF-A0A2S4MIS6-F1
#
_cell.length_a   1.000
_cell.length_b   1.000
_cell.length_c   1.000
_cell.angle_alpha   90.00
_cell.angle_beta   90.00
_cell.angle_gamma   90.00
#
_symmetry.space_group_name_H-M   'P 1'
#
loop_
_entity.id
_entity.type
_entity.pdbx_description
1 polymer ?
#
loop_
_entity_poly.entity_id
_entity_poly.type
_entity_poly.pdbx_seq_one_letter_code
_entity_poly.pdbx_strand_id
1 'polypeptide(L)'
;MEAAFAAAIGVLCTCGIYLLLCARVFPVILGITLFSYAINLFLLAMGRLSTGKPPVIAPGAQYADPVPQALVLTAIVIGFAMTAFTVVLALRSLAMTGSDHVNGETIGKGNESARDKETPGA
;
A
#
# COMPACT_ATOMS: atom_id res chain seq x y z
N MET A 1 -18.79 -12.68 12.85
CA MET A 1 -18.33 -11.53 12.05
C MET A 1 -16.86 -11.20 12.32
N GLU A 2 -16.45 -11.14 13.58
CA GLU A 2 -15.09 -10.75 13.97
C GLU A 2 -14.00 -11.64 13.34
N ALA A 3 -14.18 -12.96 13.33
CA ALA A 3 -13.24 -13.89 12.71
C ALA A 3 -13.08 -13.67 11.19
N ALA A 4 -14.17 -13.37 10.47
CA ALA A 4 -14.11 -13.06 9.04
C ALA A 4 -13.38 -11.73 8.77
N PHE A 5 -13.57 -10.74 9.65
CA PHE A 5 -12.88 -9.46 9.57
C PHE A 5 -11.39 -9.59 9.83
N ALA A 6 -11.01 -10.35 10.87
CA ALA A 6 -9.63 -10.66 11.19
C ALA A 6 -8.94 -11.42 10.05
N ALA A 7 -9.61 -12.42 9.47
CA ALA A 7 -9.11 -13.16 8.32
C ALA A 7 -8.91 -12.25 7.09
N ALA A 8 -9.87 -11.35 6.81
CA ALA A 8 -9.75 -10.38 5.72
C ALA A 8 -8.53 -9.46 5.93
N ILE A 9 -8.38 -8.86 7.11
CA ILE A 9 -7.22 -8.01 7.44
C ILE A 9 -5.91 -8.80 7.26
N GLY A 10 -5.85 -10.04 7.77
CA GLY A 10 -4.69 -10.91 7.61
C GLY A 10 -4.33 -11.15 6.14
N VAL A 11 -5.30 -11.53 5.31
CA VAL A 11 -5.10 -11.77 3.86
C VAL A 11 -4.65 -10.50 3.14
N LEU A 12 -5.28 -9.35 3.41
CA LEU A 12 -4.87 -8.08 2.80
C LEU A 12 -3.46 -7.66 3.23
N CYS A 13 -3.10 -7.82 4.52
CA CYS A 13 -1.76 -7.57 5.02
C CYS A 13 -0.72 -8.47 4.36
N THR A 14 -0.96 -9.79 4.31
CA THR A 14 -0.04 -10.75 3.69
C THR A 14 0.16 -10.45 2.21
N CYS A 15 -0.92 -10.19 1.48
CA CYS A 15 -0.85 -9.85 0.05
C CYS A 15 -0.14 -8.50 -0.18
N GLY A 16 -0.43 -7.48 0.64
CA GLY A 16 0.23 -6.18 0.58
C GLY A 16 1.74 -6.30 0.81
N ILE A 17 2.16 -7.02 1.86
CA ILE A 17 3.57 -7.28 2.17
C ILE A 17 4.24 -8.08 1.04
N TYR A 18 3.57 -9.11 0.50
CA TYR A 18 4.10 -9.89 -0.62
C TYR A 18 4.38 -9.01 -1.85
N LEU A 19 3.43 -8.14 -2.21
CA LEU A 19 3.58 -7.23 -3.35
C LEU A 19 4.65 -6.16 -3.11
N LEU A 20 4.85 -5.71 -1.87
CA LEU A 20 5.93 -4.79 -1.49
C LEU A 20 7.33 -5.40 -1.69
N LEU A 21 7.46 -6.73 -1.61
CA LEU A 21 8.72 -7.45 -1.80
C LEU A 21 9.02 -7.75 -3.28
N CYS A 22 8.14 -7.38 -4.21
CA CYS A 22 8.37 -7.58 -5.64
C CYS A 22 9.39 -6.58 -6.19
N ALA A 23 10.22 -7.03 -7.14
CA ALA A 23 11.28 -6.21 -7.73
C ALA A 23 10.79 -5.19 -8.79
N ARG A 24 9.48 -5.10 -9.05
CA ARG A 24 8.90 -4.17 -10.04
C ARG A 24 8.09 -3.08 -9.36
N VAL A 25 8.14 -1.87 -9.89
CA VAL A 25 7.52 -0.69 -9.26
C VAL A 25 6.00 -0.81 -9.24
N PHE A 26 5.39 -1.32 -10.31
CA PHE A 26 3.92 -1.46 -10.36
C PHE A 26 3.34 -2.38 -9.26
N PRO A 27 3.84 -3.62 -9.04
CA PRO A 27 3.46 -4.44 -7.89
C PRO A 27 3.66 -3.75 -6.54
N VAL A 28 4.76 -3.02 -6.35
CA VAL A 28 5.03 -2.31 -5.10
C VAL A 28 3.95 -1.26 -4.82
N ILE A 29 3.51 -0.50 -5.82
CA ILE A 29 2.41 0.47 -5.69
C ILE A 29 1.11 -0.25 -5.28
N LEU A 30 0.81 -1.39 -5.91
CA LEU A 30 -0.37 -2.19 -5.53
C LEU A 30 -0.24 -2.77 -4.12
N GLY A 31 0.97 -3.12 -3.69
CA GLY A 31 1.25 -3.58 -2.33
C GLY A 31 0.98 -2.49 -1.29
N ILE A 32 1.46 -1.26 -1.55
CA ILE A 32 1.22 -0.09 -0.68
C ILE A 32 -0.29 0.19 -0.56
N THR A 33 -1.02 0.17 -1.67
CA THR A 33 -2.47 0.46 -1.66
C THR A 33 -3.26 -0.62 -0.93
N LEU A 34 -2.95 -1.90 -1.16
CA LEU A 34 -3.62 -3.00 -0.49
C LEU A 34 -3.33 -3.04 1.01
N PHE A 35 -2.10 -2.74 1.41
CA PHE A 35 -1.71 -2.61 2.81
C PHE A 35 -2.44 -1.45 3.50
N SER A 36 -2.61 -0.31 2.81
CA SER A 36 -3.40 0.83 3.30
C SER A 36 -4.87 0.44 3.54
N TYR A 37 -5.48 -0.34 2.64
CA TYR A 37 -6.83 -0.86 2.87
C TYR A 37 -6.91 -1.80 4.09
N ALA A 38 -5.89 -2.63 4.33
CA ALA A 38 -5.82 -3.49 5.52
C ALA A 38 -5.83 -2.65 6.82
N ILE A 39 -5.04 -1.57 6.85
CA ILE A 39 -4.98 -0.63 7.97
C ILE A 39 -6.33 0.07 8.17
N ASN A 40 -6.99 0.51 7.09
CA ASN A 40 -8.30 1.15 7.17
C ASN A 40 -9.35 0.22 7.77
N LEU A 41 -9.36 -1.06 7.39
CA LEU A 41 -10.24 -2.07 8.00
C LEU A 41 -9.88 -2.33 9.46
N PHE A 42 -8.59 -2.37 9.79
CA PHE A 42 -8.14 -2.53 11.17
C PHE A 42 -8.57 -1.37 12.08
N LEU A 43 -8.44 -0.12 11.62
CA LEU A 43 -8.92 1.05 12.34
C LEU A 43 -10.43 1.01 12.54
N LEU A 44 -11.19 0.64 11.50
CA LEU A 44 -12.64 0.46 11.62
C LEU A 44 -13.00 -0.60 12.67
N ALA A 45 -12.23 -1.69 12.74
CA ALA A 45 -12.48 -2.77 13.70
C ALA A 45 -12.29 -2.35 15.16
N MET A 46 -11.42 -1.37 15.45
CA MET A 46 -11.23 -0.84 16.81
C MET A 46 -12.49 -0.17 17.38
N GLY A 47 -13.36 0.36 16.51
CA GLY A 47 -14.59 1.06 16.91
C GLY A 47 -15.75 0.20 17.40
N ARG A 48 -15.50 -1.11 17.62
CA ARG A 48 -16.51 -2.16 17.80
C ARG A 48 -17.40 -2.32 16.56
N LEU A 49 -17.47 -3.54 16.02
CA LEU A 49 -18.39 -3.90 14.94
C LEU A 49 -19.84 -4.00 15.47
N SER A 50 -20.43 -2.86 15.86
CA SER A 50 -21.84 -2.80 16.22
C SER A 50 -22.68 -2.57 14.97
N THR A 51 -23.31 -3.62 14.45
CA THR A 51 -24.26 -3.53 13.34
C THR A 51 -25.52 -2.77 13.77
N GLY A 52 -26.07 -1.92 12.91
CA GLY A 52 -27.37 -1.27 13.12
C GLY A 52 -27.37 0.06 13.90
N LYS A 53 -26.21 0.70 14.07
CA LYS A 53 -26.08 1.99 14.76
C LYS A 53 -25.45 3.04 13.84
N PRO A 54 -26.25 3.80 13.08
CA PRO A 54 -25.71 4.89 12.29
C PRO A 54 -24.99 5.89 13.22
N PRO A 55 -23.83 6.43 12.82
CA PRO A 55 -23.13 7.52 13.51
C PRO A 55 -23.83 8.87 13.25
N VAL A 56 -25.16 8.87 13.16
CA VAL A 56 -25.98 10.04 12.84
C VAL A 56 -26.91 10.28 13.99
N ILE A 57 -26.88 11.50 14.55
CA ILE A 57 -27.69 11.89 15.71
C ILE A 57 -29.17 11.78 15.34
N ALA A 58 -29.88 10.84 15.97
CA ALA A 58 -31.30 10.59 15.80
C ALA A 58 -31.92 10.29 17.17
N PRO A 59 -33.05 10.92 17.54
CA PRO A 59 -33.65 10.72 18.86
C PRO A 59 -33.97 9.25 19.11
N GLY A 60 -33.41 8.68 20.18
CA GLY A 60 -33.62 7.28 20.60
C GLY A 60 -32.68 6.24 19.98
N ALA A 61 -31.73 6.63 19.11
CA ALA A 61 -30.79 5.70 18.49
C ALA A 61 -29.55 5.47 19.36
N GLN A 62 -29.06 4.23 19.41
CA GLN A 62 -27.71 3.95 19.90
C GLN A 62 -26.72 4.30 18.77
N TYR A 63 -25.66 5.05 19.08
CA TYR A 63 -24.66 5.50 18.09
C TYR A 63 -23.46 4.57 18.01
N ALA A 64 -22.84 4.49 16.84
CA ALA A 64 -21.48 3.95 16.68
C ALA A 64 -20.44 5.01 17.06
N ASP A 65 -19.25 4.57 17.45
CA ASP A 65 -18.14 5.49 17.75
C ASP A 65 -17.74 6.28 16.49
N PRO A 66 -17.86 7.62 16.49
CA PRO A 66 -17.51 8.43 15.33
C PRO A 66 -15.99 8.59 15.15
N VAL A 67 -15.18 8.32 16.18
CA VAL A 67 -13.74 8.58 16.14
C VAL A 67 -13.03 7.70 15.11
N PRO A 68 -13.21 6.37 15.08
CA PRO A 68 -12.59 5.51 14.07
C PRO A 68 -13.04 5.84 12.64
N GLN A 69 -14.27 6.31 12.46
CA GLN A 69 -14.79 6.66 11.14
C GLN A 69 -14.12 7.93 10.59
N ALA A 70 -13.96 8.96 11.44
CA ALA A 70 -13.24 10.17 11.07
C ALA A 70 -11.78 9.85 10.70
N LEU A 71 -11.12 9.01 11.50
CA LEU A 71 -9.73 8.58 11.24
C LEU A 71 -9.60 7.84 9.91
N VAL A 72 -10.53 6.93 9.59
CA VAL A 72 -10.51 6.18 8.32
C VAL A 72 -10.75 7.11 7.13
N LEU A 73 -11.66 8.08 7.22
CA LEU A 73 -11.88 9.04 6.14
C LEU A 73 -10.63 9.87 5.85
N THR A 74 -9.94 10.33 6.89
CA THR A 74 -8.66 11.03 6.74
C THR A 74 -7.60 10.14 6.12
N ALA A 75 -7.48 8.89 6.59
CA ALA A 75 -6.53 7.92 6.05
C ALA A 75 -6.79 7.61 4.56
N ILE A 76 -8.06 7.52 4.13
CA ILE A 76 -8.44 7.31 2.73
C ILE A 76 -7.94 8.47 1.85
N VAL A 77 -8.15 9.71 2.27
CA VAL A 77 -7.72 10.89 1.48
C VAL A 77 -6.20 10.98 1.38
N ILE A 78 -5.48 10.75 2.49
CA ILE A 78 -4.01 10.70 2.50
C ILE A 78 -3.51 9.57 1.60
N GLY A 79 -4.09 8.37 1.73
CA GLY A 79 -3.74 7.21 0.91
C GLY A 79 -3.96 7.47 -0.58
N PHE A 80 -5.07 8.11 -0.95
CA PHE A 80 -5.33 8.51 -2.32
C PHE A 80 -4.28 9.49 -2.86
N ALA A 81 -3.99 10.56 -2.11
CA ALA A 81 -3.00 11.56 -2.52
C ALA A 81 -1.60 10.95 -2.68
N MET A 82 -1.16 10.14 -1.71
CA MET A 82 0.14 9.47 -1.74
C MET A 82 0.24 8.45 -2.88
N THR A 83 -0.84 7.71 -3.16
CA THR A 83 -0.88 6.76 -4.27
C THR A 83 -0.79 7.48 -5.61
N ALA A 84 -1.58 8.54 -5.81
CA ALA A 84 -1.54 9.34 -7.03
C ALA A 84 -0.14 9.92 -7.27
N PHE A 85 0.48 10.47 -6.22
CA PHE A 85 1.85 10.97 -6.28
C PHE A 85 2.85 9.87 -6.65
N THR A 86 2.77 8.70 -6.01
CA THR A 86 3.68 7.57 -6.27
C THR A 86 3.52 7.05 -7.69
N VAL A 87 2.29 6.97 -8.22
CA VAL A 87 2.02 6.58 -9.62
C VAL A 87 2.66 7.57 -10.60
N VAL A 88 2.50 8.88 -10.36
CA VAL A 88 3.13 9.91 -11.21
C VAL A 88 4.65 9.79 -11.17
N LEU A 89 5.24 9.56 -9.99
CA LEU A 89 6.68 9.33 -9.86
C LEU A 89 7.14 8.07 -10.60
N ALA A 90 6.38 6.97 -10.53
CA ALA A 90 6.71 5.73 -11.21
C ALA A 90 6.66 5.90 -12.74
N LEU A 91 5.64 6.57 -13.26
CA LEU A 91 5.55 6.90 -14.69
C LEU A 91 6.70 7.81 -15.12
N ARG A 92 7.07 8.79 -14.30
CA ARG A 92 8.22 9.67 -14.57
C ARG A 92 9.54 8.91 -14.53
N SER A 93 9.71 7.99 -13.58
CA SER A 93 10.88 7.11 -13.48
C SER A 93 11.00 6.26 -14.73
N LEU A 94 9.90 5.59 -15.13
CA LEU A 94 9.83 4.78 -16.33
C LEU A 94 10.19 5.57 -17.59
N ALA A 95 9.72 6.82 -17.70
CA ALA A 95 10.07 7.69 -18.82
C ALA A 95 11.56 8.08 -18.86
N MET A 96 12.26 8.11 -17.73
CA MET A 96 13.68 8.46 -17.65
C MET A 96 14.62 7.27 -17.77
N THR A 97 14.29 6.12 -17.15
CA THR A 97 15.16 4.93 -17.10
C THR A 97 14.79 3.87 -18.12
N GLY A 98 13.57 3.90 -18.66
CA GLY A 98 13.04 2.84 -19.53
C GLY A 98 12.87 1.48 -18.83
N SER A 99 13.03 1.41 -17.51
CA SER A 99 13.01 0.18 -16.72
C SER A 99 12.03 0.33 -15.55
N ASP A 100 11.16 -0.66 -15.38
CA ASP A 100 10.19 -0.77 -14.27
C ASP A 100 10.79 -1.48 -13.04
N HIS A 101 12.10 -1.73 -13.06
CA HIS A 101 12.79 -2.40 -11.97
C HIS A 101 13.05 -1.43 -10.81
N VAL A 102 12.72 -1.85 -9.59
CA VAL A 102 12.78 -1.01 -8.38
C VAL A 102 14.21 -0.52 -8.10
N ASN A 103 15.24 -1.30 -8.45
CA ASN A 103 16.64 -0.91 -8.25
C ASN A 103 17.13 0.15 -9.25
N GLY A 104 16.31 0.56 -10.22
CA GLY A 104 16.72 1.53 -11.25
C GLY A 104 17.79 0.97 -12.21
N GLU A 105 17.91 -0.35 -12.31
CA GLU A 105 18.81 -1.01 -13.25
C GLU A 105 18.35 -0.69 -14.68
N THR A 106 19.16 0.10 -15.38
CA THR A 106 18.97 0.42 -16.79
C THR A 106 19.34 -0.80 -17.62
N ILE A 107 18.53 -1.11 -18.64
CA ILE A 107 18.81 -2.18 -19.61
C ILE A 107 20.12 -1.81 -20.33
N GLY A 108 21.27 -2.32 -19.87
CA GLY A 108 22.57 -2.08 -20.50
C GLY A 108 23.81 -2.22 -19.61
N LYS A 109 23.75 -1.97 -18.29
CA LYS A 109 24.96 -1.90 -17.44
C LYS A 109 25.40 -3.20 -16.75
N GLY A 110 24.65 -4.30 -16.91
CA GLY A 110 24.97 -5.58 -16.27
C GLY A 110 26.24 -6.26 -16.81
N ASN A 111 26.72 -5.88 -17.99
CA ASN A 111 27.85 -6.57 -18.66
C ASN A 111 29.19 -5.83 -18.57
N GLU A 112 29.21 -4.57 -18.11
CA GLU A 112 30.44 -3.78 -18.00
C GLU A 112 31.10 -3.94 -16.62
N SER A 113 30.29 -4.07 -15.55
CA SER A 113 30.83 -4.22 -14.18
C SER A 113 31.53 -5.56 -13.92
N ALA A 114 31.31 -6.57 -14.76
CA ALA A 114 32.00 -7.87 -14.67
C ALA A 114 33.36 -7.86 -15.39
N ARG A 115 33.50 -7.09 -16.48
CA ARG A 115 34.76 -6.99 -17.23
C ARG A 115 35.84 -6.18 -16.51
N ASP A 116 35.45 -5.18 -15.72
CA ASP A 116 36.39 -4.29 -15.02
C ASP A 116 37.04 -4.94 -13.77
N LYS A 117 36.55 -6.13 -13.36
CA LYS A 117 37.12 -6.90 -12.24
C LYS A 117 38.10 -7.99 -12.68
N GLU A 118 38.20 -8.30 -13.97
CA GLU A 118 39.08 -9.37 -14.48
C GLU A 118 40.47 -8.88 -14.93
N THR A 119 40.77 -7.58 -14.90
CA THR A 119 42.14 -7.08 -15.16
C THR A 119 42.72 -6.21 -14.05
N PRO A 120 43.28 -6.81 -12.99
CA PRO A 120 44.38 -6.23 -12.25
C PRO A 120 45.71 -6.89 -12.66
N GLY A 121 46.37 -6.30 -13.65
CA GLY A 121 47.84 -6.33 -13.82
C GLY A 121 48.52 -7.61 -14.34
N ALA A 122 49.39 -7.36 -15.34
CA ALA A 122 50.40 -8.22 -15.98
C ALA A 122 49.94 -9.06 -17.18
#